data_AF-A0A942ZHJ5-F1
#
_entry.id   AF-A0A942ZHJ5-F1
#
_cell.length_a   1.000
_cell.length_b   1.000
_cell.length_c   1.000
_cell.angle_alpha   90.00
_cell.angle_beta   90.00
_cell.angle_gamma   90.00
#
_symmetry.space_group_name_H-M   'P 1'
#
loop_
_entity.id
_entity.type
_entity.pdbx_description
1 polymer ?
#
loop_
_entity_poly.entity_id
_entity_poly.type
_entity_poly.pdbx_seq_one_letter_code
_entity_poly.pdbx_strand_id
1 'polypeptide(L)'
;MTVNPKQLQTYQKIFGIEKMLYLWREYLEQSDAAWAVLDELDWNLKRSKFHNWRSSSLVFGMETFARMCTRIEENILKKRFEQLPNQIKESKTCYENSILEVKQIMQQTEAGHE
;
A
#
# COMPACT_ATOMS: atom_id res chain seq x y z
N MET A 1 8.42 -10.65 6.72
CA MET A 1 8.79 -9.52 5.84
C MET A 1 7.61 -9.27 4.93
N THR A 2 6.99 -8.10 5.06
CA THR A 2 5.79 -7.74 4.28
C THR A 2 6.13 -6.98 3.00
N VAL A 3 7.36 -6.46 2.92
CA VAL A 3 7.91 -5.68 1.80
C VAL A 3 9.02 -6.45 1.08
N ASN A 4 9.02 -6.40 -0.26
CA ASN A 4 10.07 -6.90 -1.13
C ASN A 4 11.12 -5.79 -1.40
N PRO A 5 12.28 -5.80 -0.73
CA PRO A 5 13.28 -4.75 -0.85
C PRO A 5 13.90 -4.68 -2.26
N LYS A 6 13.99 -5.80 -2.99
CA LYS A 6 14.58 -5.83 -4.34
C LYS A 6 13.72 -5.05 -5.33
N GLN A 7 12.40 -5.15 -5.21
CA GLN A 7 11.46 -4.40 -6.06
C GLN A 7 11.57 -2.90 -5.80
N LEU A 8 11.56 -2.50 -4.52
CA LEU A 8 11.74 -1.11 -4.12
C LEU A 8 13.06 -0.53 -4.66
N GLN A 9 14.17 -1.26 -4.50
CA GLN A 9 15.47 -0.86 -5.04
C GLN A 9 15.48 -0.78 -6.58
N THR A 10 14.73 -1.63 -7.27
CA THR A 10 14.63 -1.61 -8.74
C THR A 10 13.93 -0.33 -9.19
N TYR A 11 12.80 0.02 -8.57
CA TYR A 11 12.10 1.27 -8.87
C TYR A 11 12.93 2.51 -8.50
N GLN A 12 13.68 2.46 -7.40
CA GLN A 12 14.62 3.51 -7.05
C GLN A 12 15.72 3.70 -8.08
N LYS A 13 16.26 2.62 -8.67
CA LYS A 13 17.24 2.72 -9.76
C LYS A 13 16.65 3.33 -11.04
N ILE A 14 15.38 3.08 -11.32
CA ILE A 14 14.70 3.59 -12.52
C ILE A 14 14.34 5.07 -12.36
N PHE A 15 13.76 5.45 -11.22
CA PHE A 15 13.21 6.79 -11.01
C PHE A 15 14.14 7.76 -10.27
N GLY A 16 15.16 7.25 -9.57
CA GLY A 16 15.98 8.03 -8.65
C GLY A 16 15.33 8.20 -7.27
N ILE A 17 16.18 8.47 -6.26
CA ILE A 17 15.74 8.57 -4.87
C ILE A 17 14.78 9.75 -4.62
N GLU A 18 15.03 10.91 -5.23
CA GLU A 18 14.18 12.09 -5.07
C GLU A 18 12.74 11.83 -5.54
N LYS A 19 12.59 11.22 -6.73
CA LYS A 19 11.28 10.89 -7.27
C LYS A 19 10.58 9.82 -6.43
N MET A 20 11.33 8.84 -5.92
CA MET A 20 10.78 7.81 -5.02
C MET A 20 10.27 8.41 -3.71
N LEU A 21 11.00 9.33 -3.09
CA LEU A 21 10.57 10.01 -1.87
C LEU A 21 9.33 10.88 -2.10
N TYR A 22 9.27 11.57 -3.24
CA TYR A 22 8.09 12.32 -3.66
C TYR A 22 6.86 11.41 -3.81
N LEU A 23 6.99 10.32 -4.58
CA LEU A 23 5.91 9.34 -4.78
C LEU A 23 5.49 8.68 -3.47
N TRP A 24 6.44 8.43 -2.57
CA TRP A 24 6.16 7.87 -1.25
C TRP A 24 5.32 8.83 -0.41
N ARG A 25 5.68 10.12 -0.38
CA ARG A 25 4.91 11.13 0.34
C ARG A 25 3.49 11.26 -0.22
N GLU A 26 3.35 11.38 -1.54
CA GLU A 26 2.03 11.44 -2.18
C GLU A 26 1.18 10.21 -1.86
N TYR A 27 1.79 9.02 -1.89
CA TYR A 27 1.11 7.77 -1.55
C TYR A 27 0.60 7.76 -0.11
N LEU A 28 1.41 8.20 0.85
CA LEU A 28 1.02 8.29 2.26
C LEU A 28 -0.11 9.29 2.46
N GLU A 29 0.02 10.52 1.94
CA GLU A 29 -1.00 11.57 2.08
C GLU A 29 -2.35 11.13 1.50
N GLN A 30 -2.35 10.54 0.30
CA GLN A 30 -3.57 10.05 -0.33
C GLN A 30 -4.18 8.87 0.43
N SER A 31 -3.34 8.00 0.99
CA SER A 31 -3.79 6.83 1.72
C SER A 31 -4.36 7.19 3.09
N ASP A 32 -3.70 8.08 3.84
CA ASP A 32 -4.18 8.56 5.14
C ASP A 32 -5.54 9.24 5.00
N ALA A 33 -5.69 10.11 4.00
CA ALA A 33 -6.98 10.75 3.69
C ALA A 33 -8.06 9.71 3.33
N ALA A 34 -7.70 8.69 2.55
CA ALA A 34 -8.64 7.63 2.16
C ALA A 34 -9.00 6.69 3.32
N TRP A 35 -8.06 6.36 4.21
CA TRP A 35 -8.31 5.55 5.40
C TRP A 35 -9.22 6.27 6.40
N ALA A 36 -9.09 7.59 6.54
CA ALA A 36 -9.90 8.39 7.46
C ALA A 36 -11.40 8.37 7.14
N VAL A 37 -11.75 8.29 5.85
CA VAL A 37 -13.14 8.29 5.39
C VAL A 37 -13.64 6.91 4.96
N LEU A 38 -12.79 5.89 5.02
CA LEU A 38 -13.06 4.59 4.37
C LEU A 38 -14.37 3.98 4.84
N ASP A 39 -14.70 4.06 6.13
CA ASP A 39 -15.90 3.42 6.69
C ASP A 39 -17.20 4.04 6.16
N GLU A 40 -17.19 5.34 5.83
CA GLU A 40 -18.32 6.11 5.33
C GLU A 40 -18.62 5.84 3.85
N LEU A 41 -17.67 5.26 3.11
CA LEU A 41 -17.79 5.01 1.68
C LEU A 41 -18.72 3.81 1.39
N ASP A 42 -19.41 3.86 0.26
CA ASP A 42 -20.08 2.68 -0.29
C ASP A 42 -19.07 1.61 -0.77
N TRP A 43 -19.56 0.41 -1.07
CA TRP A 43 -18.70 -0.69 -1.51
C TRP A 43 -17.98 -0.42 -2.84
N ASN A 44 -18.58 0.33 -3.77
CA ASN A 44 -17.96 0.63 -5.05
C ASN A 44 -16.78 1.59 -4.88
N LEU A 45 -16.95 2.61 -4.03
CA LEU A 45 -15.90 3.56 -3.67
C LEU A 45 -14.79 2.88 -2.85
N LYS A 46 -15.14 2.02 -1.87
CA LYS A 46 -14.17 1.17 -1.16
C LYS A 46 -13.33 0.35 -2.14
N ARG A 47 -13.97 -0.35 -3.08
CA ARG A 47 -13.28 -1.13 -4.12
C ARG A 47 -12.30 -0.25 -4.91
N SER A 48 -12.71 0.96 -5.29
CA SER A 48 -11.83 1.89 -6.00
C SER A 48 -10.61 2.30 -5.17
N LYS A 49 -10.75 2.49 -3.85
CA LYS A 49 -9.61 2.77 -2.96
C LYS A 49 -8.64 1.60 -2.90
N PHE A 50 -9.13 0.37 -2.68
CA PHE A 50 -8.31 -0.84 -2.68
C PHE A 50 -7.62 -1.09 -4.03
N HIS A 51 -8.30 -0.81 -5.14
CA HIS A 51 -7.73 -0.90 -6.48
C HIS A 51 -6.52 0.03 -6.67
N ASN A 52 -6.66 1.28 -6.25
CA ASN A 52 -5.59 2.28 -6.35
C ASN A 52 -4.42 1.91 -5.44
N TRP A 53 -4.72 1.52 -4.20
CA TRP A 53 -3.72 1.05 -3.24
C TRP A 53 -2.93 -0.14 -3.75
N ARG A 54 -3.60 -1.15 -4.32
CA ARG A 54 -2.95 -2.33 -4.90
C ARG A 54 -1.85 -1.96 -5.89
N SER A 55 -2.15 -1.04 -6.80
CA SER A 55 -1.23 -0.66 -7.87
C SER A 55 -0.05 0.14 -7.33
N SER A 56 -0.32 1.16 -6.51
CA SER A 56 0.72 2.02 -5.95
C SER A 56 1.61 1.29 -4.95
N SER A 57 1.07 0.36 -4.17
CA SER A 57 1.83 -0.36 -3.14
C SER A 57 2.88 -1.30 -3.74
N LEU A 58 2.68 -1.77 -4.98
CA LEU A 58 3.66 -2.59 -5.70
C LEU A 58 4.92 -1.80 -6.07
N VAL A 59 4.83 -0.49 -6.30
CA VAL A 59 6.02 0.36 -6.54
C VAL A 59 6.96 0.30 -5.34
N PHE A 60 6.40 0.22 -4.14
CA PHE A 60 7.14 0.16 -2.88
C PHE A 60 7.42 -1.27 -2.40
N GLY A 61 7.13 -2.29 -3.22
CA GLY A 61 7.36 -3.70 -2.86
C GLY A 61 6.39 -4.27 -1.81
N MET A 62 5.27 -3.60 -1.52
CA MET A 62 4.28 -4.02 -0.51
C MET A 62 3.34 -5.13 -1.06
N GLU A 63 3.91 -6.23 -1.55
CA GLU A 63 3.19 -7.30 -2.26
C GLU A 63 2.12 -7.97 -1.40
N THR A 64 2.38 -8.12 -0.10
CA THR A 64 1.40 -8.73 0.81
C THR A 64 0.16 -7.87 0.95
N PHE A 65 0.33 -6.56 1.14
CA PHE A 65 -0.79 -5.62 1.15
C PHE A 65 -1.53 -5.58 -0.20
N ALA A 66 -0.80 -5.60 -1.32
CA ALA A 66 -1.42 -5.64 -2.66
C ALA A 66 -2.31 -6.89 -2.86
N ARG A 67 -1.89 -8.05 -2.37
CA ARG A 67 -2.69 -9.28 -2.39
C ARG A 67 -3.95 -9.15 -1.53
N MET A 68 -3.87 -8.51 -0.37
CA MET A 68 -5.03 -8.26 0.47
C MET A 68 -6.02 -7.31 -0.20
N CYS A 69 -5.53 -6.24 -0.84
CA CYS A 69 -6.36 -5.34 -1.65
C CYS A 69 -7.12 -6.12 -2.75
N THR A 70 -6.42 -6.99 -3.48
CA THR A 70 -7.02 -7.84 -4.52
C THR A 70 -8.13 -8.72 -3.95
N ARG A 71 -7.90 -9.36 -2.79
CA ARG A 71 -8.91 -10.21 -2.13
C ARG A 71 -10.15 -9.42 -1.72
N ILE A 72 -9.95 -8.21 -1.20
CA ILE A 72 -11.05 -7.31 -0.82
C ILE A 72 -11.84 -6.87 -2.06
N GLU A 73 -11.16 -6.46 -3.12
CA GLU A 73 -11.80 -6.10 -4.41
C GLU A 73 -12.66 -7.25 -4.94
N GLU A 74 -12.12 -8.47 -4.97
CA GLU A 74 -12.85 -9.65 -5.43
C GLU A 74 -14.07 -9.96 -4.57
N ASN A 75 -13.98 -9.84 -3.25
CA ASN A 75 -15.09 -10.10 -2.36
C ASN A 75 -16.19 -9.04 -2.51
N ILE A 76 -15.83 -7.78 -2.76
CA ILE A 76 -16.80 -6.74 -3.11
C ILE A 76 -17.52 -7.09 -4.43
N LEU A 77 -16.77 -7.46 -5.48
CA LEU A 77 -17.34 -7.83 -6.79
C LEU A 77 -18.26 -9.06 -6.69
N LYS A 78 -17.88 -10.05 -5.87
CA LYS A 78 -18.65 -11.27 -5.61
C LYS A 78 -19.77 -11.07 -4.59
N LYS A 79 -19.98 -9.85 -4.08
CA LYS A 79 -20.97 -9.48 -3.05
C LYS A 79 -20.84 -10.31 -1.75
N ARG A 80 -19.63 -10.72 -1.39
CA ARG A 80 -19.30 -11.50 -0.17
C ARG A 80 -18.93 -10.56 0.97
N PHE A 81 -19.91 -9.81 1.46
CA PHE A 81 -19.66 -8.70 2.40
C PHE A 81 -19.37 -9.14 3.84
N GLU A 82 -19.77 -10.35 4.23
CA GLU A 82 -19.66 -10.85 5.62
C GLU A 82 -18.22 -10.83 6.16
N GLN A 83 -17.24 -11.12 5.31
CA GLN A 83 -15.83 -11.20 5.70
C GLN A 83 -15.07 -9.88 5.48
N LEU A 84 -15.67 -8.90 4.81
CA LEU A 84 -14.98 -7.66 4.44
C LEU A 84 -14.55 -6.81 5.63
N PRO A 85 -15.34 -6.61 6.71
CA PRO A 85 -14.89 -5.81 7.85
C PRO A 85 -13.59 -6.35 8.46
N ASN A 86 -13.50 -7.67 8.64
CA ASN A 86 -12.30 -8.31 9.17
C ASN A 86 -11.13 -8.19 8.20
N GLN A 87 -11.34 -8.44 6.90
CA GLN A 87 -10.30 -8.32 5.88
C GLN A 87 -9.78 -6.88 5.76
N ILE A 88 -10.66 -5.88 5.84
CA ILE A 88 -10.29 -4.46 5.82
C ILE A 88 -9.43 -4.14 7.04
N LYS A 89 -9.83 -4.58 8.24
CA LYS A 89 -9.06 -4.40 9.47
C LYS A 89 -7.67 -5.04 9.39
N GLU A 90 -7.60 -6.30 8.95
CA GLU A 90 -6.32 -7.00 8.75
C GLU A 90 -5.45 -6.28 7.71
N SER A 91 -6.06 -5.78 6.63
CA SER A 91 -5.33 -5.05 5.58
C SER A 91 -4.76 -3.73 6.08
N LYS A 92 -5.45 -3.04 7.00
CA LYS A 92 -4.95 -1.82 7.64
C LYS A 92 -3.71 -2.11 8.49
N THR A 93 -3.76 -3.16 9.32
CA THR A 93 -2.56 -3.58 10.09
C THR A 93 -1.41 -3.98 9.17
N CYS A 94 -1.69 -4.69 8.07
CA CYS A 94 -0.66 -5.02 7.08
C CYS A 94 -0.06 -3.76 6.44
N TYR A 95 -0.91 -2.80 6.07
CA TYR A 95 -0.49 -1.53 5.48
C TYR A 95 0.44 -0.74 6.41
N GLU A 96 0.04 -0.56 7.67
CA GLU A 96 0.81 0.15 8.69
C GLU A 96 2.19 -0.49 8.91
N ASN A 97 2.25 -1.83 9.02
CA ASN A 97 3.51 -2.56 9.15
C ASN A 97 4.41 -2.39 7.91
N SER A 98 3.81 -2.47 6.71
CA SER A 98 4.55 -2.29 5.46
C SER A 98 5.09 -0.86 5.31
N ILE A 99 4.40 0.17 5.77
CA ILE A 99 4.94 1.55 5.81
C ILE A 99 6.22 1.60 6.62
N LEU A 100 6.21 1.01 7.82
CA LEU A 100 7.37 1.01 8.70
C LEU A 100 8.57 0.31 8.05
N GLU A 101 8.33 -0.84 7.40
CA GLU A 101 9.35 -1.57 6.65
C GLU A 101 9.90 -0.74 5.46
N VAL A 102 9.04 -0.12 4.65
CA VAL A 102 9.48 0.74 3.51
C VAL A 102 10.33 1.91 4.01
N LYS A 103 9.89 2.58 5.09
CA LYS A 103 10.62 3.70 5.68
C LYS A 103 12.02 3.28 6.13
N GLN A 104 12.15 2.13 6.79
CA GLN A 104 13.45 1.59 7.20
C GLN A 104 14.37 1.31 6.00
N ILE A 105 13.83 0.71 4.94
CA ILE A 105 14.62 0.39 3.73
C ILE A 105 15.08 1.67 3.02
N MET A 106 14.20 2.67 2.89
CA MET A 106 14.54 3.95 2.25
C MET A 106 15.63 4.68 3.05
N GLN A 107 15.54 4.72 4.38
CA GLN A 107 16.56 5.33 5.25
C GLN A 107 17.92 4.62 5.18
N GLN A 108 17.93 3.27 5.14
CA GLN A 108 19.16 2.50 4.96
C GLN A 108 19.83 2.74 3.60
N THR A 109 19.02 3.04 2.58
CA THR A 109 19.54 3.29 1.24
C THR A 109 20.13 4.70 1.11
N GLU A 110 19.64 5.68 1.86
CA GLU A 110 20.28 7.01 1.97
C GLU A 110 21.65 6.92 2.65
N ALA A 111 21.76 6.17 3.76
CA ALA A 111 23.00 6.06 4.54
C ALA A 111 24.10 5.17 3.89
N GLY A 112 23.75 4.36 2.89
CA GLY A 112 24.70 3.52 2.15
C GLY A 112 25.32 4.18 0.91
N HIS A 113 25.00 5.46 0.66
CA HIS A 113 25.47 6.25 -0.47
C HIS A 113 26.42 7.40 -0.04
N GLU A 114 26.96 7.35 1.19
CA GLU A 114 28.11 8.15 1.66
C GLU A 114 29.40 7.31 1.63
#